data_AF-A0A6P2C1L4-F1
#
_entry.id   AF-A0A6P2C1L4-F1
#
_cell.length_a   1.000
_cell.length_b   1.000
_cell.length_c   1.000
_cell.angle_alpha   90.00
_cell.angle_beta   90.00
_cell.angle_gamma   90.00
#
_symmetry.space_group_name_H-M   'P 1'
#
loop_
_entity.id
_entity.type
_entity.pdbx_description
1 polymer ?
#
loop_
_entity_poly.entity_id
_entity_poly.type
_entity_poly.pdbx_seq_one_letter_code
_entity_poly.pdbx_strand_id
1 'polypeptide(L)'
;MYLWTLVGHDTAEGTVRAGIGGSLPEIMRTLEPVLLSHRAFIGRIVEVVPRLSVVGLQEIYVPTGREWAGRRDNRGGVHWAQALSPVDPDIAYSAPGVQDLSAEPETQPGARR
;
A
#
# COMPACT_ATOMS: atom_id res chain seq x y z
N MET A 1 6.27 -7.27 -6.39
CA MET A 1 5.26 -6.19 -6.37
C MET A 1 4.60 -6.19 -5.02
N TYR A 2 4.10 -5.05 -4.57
CA TYR A 2 3.62 -4.91 -3.20
C TYR A 2 2.32 -4.13 -3.15
N LEU A 3 1.36 -4.66 -2.41
CA LEU A 3 0.22 -3.89 -1.92
C LEU A 3 0.63 -3.18 -0.65
N TRP A 4 0.17 -1.95 -0.47
CA TRP A 4 0.39 -1.24 0.77
C TRP A 4 -0.87 -0.54 1.25
N THR A 5 -0.98 -0.39 2.57
CA THR A 5 -2.12 0.21 3.24
C THR A 5 -1.63 0.99 4.45
N LEU A 6 -2.13 2.21 4.61
CA LEU A 6 -2.00 3.03 5.81
C LEU A 6 -3.31 2.98 6.57
N VAL A 7 -3.23 2.59 7.83
CA VAL A 7 -4.38 2.53 8.74
C VAL A 7 -4.34 3.75 9.65
N GLY A 8 -5.50 4.41 9.78
CA GLY A 8 -5.70 5.60 10.60
C GLY A 8 -5.49 5.34 12.08
N HIS A 9 -5.43 6.42 12.85
CA HIS A 9 -5.20 6.32 14.29
C HIS A 9 -6.47 6.00 15.07
N ASP A 10 -7.63 6.36 14.51
CA ASP A 10 -8.94 5.95 14.97
C ASP A 10 -9.38 4.71 14.17
N THR A 11 -9.83 3.67 14.86
CA THR A 11 -10.44 2.50 14.25
C THR A 11 -11.68 2.84 13.41
N ALA A 12 -12.32 3.99 13.66
CA ALA A 12 -13.42 4.51 12.85
C ALA A 12 -12.96 5.08 11.49
N GLU A 13 -11.71 5.53 11.35
CA GLU A 13 -11.14 6.04 10.09
C GLU A 13 -10.72 4.92 9.14
N GLY A 14 -10.44 3.72 9.67
CA GLY A 14 -10.08 2.54 8.88
C GLY A 14 -8.83 2.76 8.01
N THR A 15 -8.95 2.49 6.71
CA THR A 15 -7.87 2.70 5.74
C THR A 15 -7.81 4.16 5.29
N VAL A 16 -6.73 4.84 5.64
CA VAL A 16 -6.46 6.24 5.24
C VAL A 16 -5.98 6.30 3.79
N ARG A 17 -5.16 5.33 3.38
CA ARG A 17 -4.65 5.26 2.01
C ARG A 17 -4.22 3.84 1.68
N ALA A 18 -4.36 3.44 0.43
CA ALA A 18 -3.82 2.18 -0.06
C ALA A 18 -3.33 2.35 -1.50
N GLY A 19 -2.50 1.42 -1.94
CA GLY A 19 -2.05 1.37 -3.32
C GLY A 19 -1.16 0.17 -3.61
N ILE A 20 -0.57 0.20 -4.81
CA ILE A 20 0.37 -0.81 -5.30
C ILE A 20 1.70 -0.11 -5.62
N GLY A 21 2.81 -0.82 -5.47
CA GLY A 21 4.11 -0.36 -5.97
C GLY A 21 5.04 -1.51 -6.34
N GLY A 22 6.01 -1.22 -7.21
CA GLY A 22 6.99 -2.20 -7.68
C GLY A 22 8.14 -2.46 -6.69
N SER A 23 8.46 -1.48 -5.84
CA SER A 23 9.69 -1.44 -5.05
C SER A 23 9.42 -1.24 -3.56
N LEU A 24 9.82 -2.21 -2.73
CA LEU A 24 9.65 -2.15 -1.27
C LEU A 24 10.34 -0.92 -0.65
N PRO A 25 11.62 -0.60 -0.98
CA PRO A 25 12.27 0.60 -0.44
C PRO A 25 11.56 1.90 -0.81
N GLU A 26 11.03 2.03 -2.03
CA GLU A 26 10.31 3.23 -2.46
C GLU A 26 8.99 3.40 -1.71
N ILE A 27 8.25 2.30 -1.53
CA ILE A 27 7.02 2.31 -0.73
C ILE A 27 7.34 2.71 0.71
N MET A 28 8.34 2.08 1.35
CA MET A 28 8.72 2.42 2.73
C MET A 28 9.02 3.92 2.89
N ARG A 29 9.86 4.49 2.01
CA ARG A 29 10.18 5.93 2.00
C ARG A 29 8.95 6.81 1.77
N THR A 30 8.01 6.35 0.97
CA THR A 30 6.76 7.08 0.69
C THR A 30 5.83 7.10 1.91
N LEU A 31 5.78 6.01 2.67
CA LEU A 31 4.89 5.87 3.82
C LEU A 31 5.46 6.52 5.09
N GLU A 32 6.79 6.57 5.23
CA GLU A 32 7.50 7.10 6.39
C GLU A 32 7.03 8.50 6.83
N PRO A 33 6.97 9.52 5.96
CA PRO A 33 6.50 10.85 6.34
C PRO A 33 5.06 10.85 6.89
N VAL A 34 4.20 9.97 6.36
CA VAL A 34 2.80 9.87 6.80
C VAL A 34 2.72 9.28 8.20
N LEU A 35 3.48 8.22 8.48
CA LEU A 35 3.60 7.62 9.81
C LEU A 35 4.21 8.59 10.84
N LEU A 36 5.21 9.37 10.42
CA LEU A 36 5.81 10.40 11.28
C LEU A 36 4.84 11.54 11.60
N SER A 37 3.98 11.90 10.65
CA SER A 37 2.99 12.99 10.81
C SER A 37 1.77 12.66 11.68
N HIS A 38 1.70 11.46 12.27
CA HIS A 38 0.53 10.93 13.02
C HIS A 38 -0.77 10.78 12.22
N ARG A 39 -0.74 10.99 10.90
CA ARG A 39 -1.91 10.75 10.03
C ARG A 39 -2.23 9.27 9.86
N ALA A 40 -1.27 8.39 10.13
CA ALA A 40 -1.46 6.95 10.12
C ALA A 40 -0.73 6.33 11.32
N PHE A 41 -1.33 5.28 11.88
CA PHE A 41 -0.79 4.55 13.02
C PHE A 41 0.13 3.41 12.60
N ILE A 42 -0.22 2.72 11.52
CA ILE A 42 0.53 1.59 10.98
C ILE A 42 0.50 1.61 9.45
N GLY A 43 1.66 1.34 8.85
CA GLY A 43 1.79 1.03 7.43
C GLY A 43 1.97 -0.46 7.27
N ARG A 44 1.13 -1.08 6.44
CA ARG A 44 1.20 -2.50 6.10
C ARG A 44 1.62 -2.61 4.64
N ILE A 45 2.61 -3.45 4.36
CA ILE A 45 3.08 -3.75 3.00
C ILE A 45 3.05 -5.25 2.83
N VAL A 46 2.37 -5.75 1.81
CA VAL A 46 2.23 -7.17 1.52
C VAL A 46 2.83 -7.43 0.15
N GLU A 47 3.77 -8.37 0.05
CA GLU A 47 4.25 -8.81 -1.25
C GLU A 47 3.16 -9.62 -1.94
N VAL A 48 2.95 -9.32 -3.22
CA VAL A 48 1.94 -9.95 -4.05
C VAL A 48 2.48 -10.35 -5.42
N VAL A 49 1.81 -11.33 -6.01
CA VAL A 49 1.99 -11.74 -7.40
C VAL A 49 0.70 -11.44 -8.17
N PRO A 50 0.79 -10.73 -9.32
CA PRO A 50 -0.37 -10.52 -10.18
C PRO A 50 -0.81 -11.85 -10.81
N ARG A 51 -2.11 -12.07 -10.89
CA ARG A 51 -2.75 -13.23 -11.52
C ARG A 51 -3.98 -12.76 -12.30
N LEU A 52 -4.41 -13.55 -13.27
CA LEU A 52 -5.68 -13.33 -13.95
C LEU A 52 -6.76 -14.18 -13.27
N SER A 53 -7.83 -13.55 -12.80
CA SER A 53 -9.02 -14.28 -12.33
C SER A 53 -9.69 -14.98 -13.50
N VAL A 54 -9.92 -16.29 -13.40
CA VAL A 54 -10.63 -17.06 -14.44
C VAL A 54 -12.13 -16.75 -14.44
N VAL A 55 -12.70 -16.38 -13.29
CA VAL A 55 -14.12 -16.07 -13.15
C VAL A 55 -14.43 -14.68 -13.70
N GLY A 56 -13.58 -13.69 -13.42
CA GLY A 56 -13.82 -12.29 -13.78
C GLY A 56 -12.98 -11.75 -14.95
N LEU A 57 -12.02 -12.53 -15.46
CA LEU A 57 -11.03 -12.11 -16.47
C LEU A 57 -10.34 -10.77 -16.15
N GLN A 58 -10.12 -10.52 -14.87
CA GLN A 58 -9.51 -9.30 -14.34
C GLN A 58 -8.21 -9.62 -13.61
N GLU A 59 -7.29 -8.67 -13.59
CA GLU A 59 -6.07 -8.80 -12.79
C GLU A 59 -6.44 -8.78 -11.30
N ILE A 60 -5.89 -9.75 -10.56
CA ILE A 60 -6.01 -9.89 -9.12
C ILE A 60 -4.61 -10.04 -8.53
N TYR A 61 -4.45 -9.69 -7.26
CA TYR A 61 -3.18 -9.78 -6.56
C TYR A 61 -3.26 -10.81 -5.45
N VAL A 62 -2.40 -11.82 -5.53
CA VAL A 62 -2.34 -12.93 -4.57
C VAL A 62 -1.14 -12.71 -3.64
N PRO A 63 -1.34 -12.70 -2.31
CA PRO A 63 -0.26 -12.51 -1.35
C PRO A 63 0.73 -13.68 -1.36
N THR A 64 2.02 -13.39 -1.17
CA THR A 64 3.08 -14.41 -1.08
C THR A 64 3.33 -14.90 0.35
N GLY A 65 2.75 -14.22 1.35
CA GLY A 65 2.95 -14.48 2.77
C GLY A 65 4.08 -13.65 3.38
N ARG A 66 4.80 -12.86 2.59
CA ARG A 66 5.74 -11.87 3.10
C ARG A 66 5.04 -10.55 3.34
N GLU A 67 5.18 -10.05 4.55
CA GLU A 67 4.57 -8.81 5.00
C GLU A 67 5.57 -7.95 5.76
N TRP A 68 5.43 -6.63 5.66
CA TRP A 68 6.15 -5.66 6.46
C TRP A 68 5.17 -4.72 7.17
N ALA A 69 5.40 -4.51 8.45
CA ALA A 69 4.65 -3.57 9.28
C ALA A 69 5.58 -2.42 9.70
N GLY A 70 5.21 -1.20 9.31
CA GLY A 70 5.89 0.03 9.68
C GLY A 70 5.11 0.77 10.75
N ARG A 71 5.78 1.13 11.84
CA ARG A 71 5.20 1.94 12.91
C ARG A 71 6.21 2.95 13.38
N ARG A 72 5.72 4.13 13.79
CA ARG A 72 6.56 5.13 14.42
C ARG A 72 7.13 4.57 15.74
N ASP A 73 8.41 4.82 15.97
CA ASP A 73 9.07 4.48 17.22
C ASP A 73 9.13 5.67 18.20
N ASN A 74 9.55 5.40 19.43
CA ASN A 74 9.69 6.42 20.47
C ASN A 74 10.90 7.35 20.27
N ARG A 75 11.71 7.13 19.23
CA ARG A 75 12.93 7.90 18.90
C ARG A 75 12.69 8.88 17.74
N GLY A 76 11.45 8.97 17.24
CA GLY A 76 11.09 9.86 16.13
C GLY A 76 11.41 9.28 14.75
N GLY A 77 11.68 7.98 14.66
CA GLY A 77 11.84 7.24 13.42
C GLY A 77 10.64 6.35 13.12
N VAL A 78 10.74 5.59 12.02
CA VAL A 78 9.82 4.50 11.69
C VAL A 78 10.59 3.20 11.77
N HIS A 79 10.05 2.25 12.53
CA HIS A 79 10.55 0.89 12.60
C HIS A 79 9.75 -0.01 11.67
N TRP A 80 10.44 -0.72 10.79
CA TRP A 80 9.87 -1.72 9.90
C TRP A 80 10.21 -3.12 10.40
N ALA A 81 9.18 -3.92 10.64
CA ALA A 81 9.32 -5.33 10.97
C ALA A 81 8.81 -6.19 9.82
N GLN A 82 9.60 -7.18 9.40
CA GLN A 82 9.13 -8.21 8.50
C GLN A 82 8.42 -9.32 9.30
N ALA A 83 7.30 -9.81 8.77
CA ALA A 83 6.60 -10.97 9.26
C ALA A 83 6.31 -11.95 8.12
N LEU A 84 6.16 -13.23 8.50
CA LEU A 84 5.57 -14.24 7.64
C LEU A 84 4.11 -14.42 8.10
N SER A 85 3.18 -14.09 7.22
CA SER A 85 1.75 -14.24 7.47
C SER A 85 1.27 -15.51 6.77
N PRO A 86 0.48 -16.38 7.45
CA PRO A 86 -0.22 -17.47 6.78
C PRO A 86 -1.02 -16.92 5.60
N VAL A 87 -0.85 -17.51 4.43
CA VAL A 87 -1.60 -17.14 3.23
C VAL A 87 -2.75 -18.11 3.07
N ASP A 88 -3.95 -17.55 3.03
CA ASP A 88 -5.09 -18.24 2.46
C ASP A 88 -5.07 -18.00 0.93
N PRO A 89 -4.92 -19.05 0.09
CA PRO A 89 -4.87 -18.91 -1.36
C PRO A 89 -6.17 -18.38 -1.97
N ASP A 90 -7.30 -18.44 -1.23
CA ASP A 90 -8.59 -17.93 -1.68
C ASP A 90 -8.73 -16.42 -1.44
N ILE A 91 -7.82 -15.80 -0.67
CA ILE A 91 -7.76 -14.35 -0.48
C ILE A 91 -7.03 -13.72 -1.67
N ALA A 92 -7.82 -13.17 -2.59
CA ALA A 92 -7.33 -12.34 -3.69
C ALA A 92 -7.75 -10.88 -3.48
N TYR A 93 -6.79 -9.96 -3.59
CA TYR A 93 -7.09 -8.54 -3.59
C TYR A 93 -7.43 -8.10 -5.00
N SER A 94 -8.63 -7.54 -5.18
CA SER A 94 -8.95 -6.71 -6.34
C SER A 94 -8.49 -5.29 -6.04
N ALA A 95 -8.00 -4.56 -7.03
CA ALA A 95 -7.64 -3.15 -6.87
C ALA A 95 -8.79 -2.23 -7.31
N PRO A 96 -9.74 -1.85 -6.45
CA PRO A 96 -10.64 -0.75 -6.76
C PRO A 96 -9.92 0.58 -6.55
N GLY A 97 -9.70 1.34 -7.63
CA GLY A 97 -9.30 2.76 -7.55
C GLY A 97 -7.92 3.05 -6.97
N VAL A 98 -6.92 2.22 -7.30
CA VAL A 98 -5.53 2.43 -6.85
C VAL A 98 -4.96 3.71 -7.48
N GLN A 99 -4.54 4.66 -6.63
CA GLN A 99 -3.67 5.75 -7.04
C GLN A 99 -2.33 5.13 -7.43
N ASP A 100 -2.07 5.04 -8.73
CA ASP A 100 -0.75 4.70 -9.25
C ASP A 100 0.22 5.83 -8.89
N LEU A 101 1.20 5.54 -8.04
CA LEU A 101 2.26 6.48 -7.69
C LEU A 101 3.21 6.77 -8.88
N SER A 102 3.04 6.06 -9.99
CA SER A 102 3.77 6.24 -11.25
C SER A 102 3.10 7.25 -12.19
N ALA A 103 1.89 7.74 -11.88
CA ALA A 103 1.21 8.71 -12.71
C ALA A 103 1.79 10.12 -12.47
N GLU A 104 2.62 10.57 -13.40
CA GLU A 104 3.02 11.98 -13.51
C GLU A 104 1.78 12.88 -13.51
N PRO A 105 1.80 14.05 -12.85
CA PRO A 105 0.70 15.00 -12.93
C PRO A 105 0.54 15.45 -14.38
N GLU A 106 -0.58 15.06 -15.02
CA GLU A 106 -0.97 15.59 -16.33
C GLU A 106 -0.96 17.12 -16.24
N THR A 107 0.02 17.71 -16.91
CA THR A 107 0.15 19.16 -17.01
C THR A 107 -0.93 19.62 -17.99
N GLN A 108 -2.07 20.09 -17.49
CA GLN A 108 -3.14 20.62 -18.33
C GLN A 108 -2.69 21.96 -18.94
N PRO A 109 -2.43 22.07 -20.27
CA PRO A 109 -2.07 23.34 -20.86
C PRO A 109 -3.32 24.01 -21.43
N GLY A 110 -3.67 25.16 -20.85
CA GLY A 110 -4.17 26.28 -21.63
C GLY A 110 -5.67 26.37 -21.85
N ALA A 111 -6.40 26.83 -20.82
CA ALA A 111 -7.51 27.74 -21.06
C ALA A 111 -6.91 29.14 -21.33
N ARG A 112 -6.71 29.49 -22.61
CA ARG A 112 -6.60 30.89 -23.01
C ARG A 112 -7.88 31.28 -23.77
N ARG A 113 -8.41 32.41 -23.30
CA ARG A 113 -9.63 33.12 -23.70
C ARG A 113 -9.69 33.40 -25.19
#